data_AF-A0A3B0ZWU4-F1
#
_entry.id   AF-A0A3B0ZWU4-F1
#
_cell.length_a   1.000
_cell.length_b   1.000
_cell.length_c   1.000
_cell.angle_alpha   90.00
_cell.angle_beta   90.00
_cell.angle_gamma   90.00
#
_symmetry.space_group_name_H-M   'P 1'
#
loop_
_entity.id
_entity.type
_entity.pdbx_description
1 polymer ?
#
loop_
_entity_poly.entity_id
_entity_poly.type
_entity_poly.pdbx_seq_one_letter_code
_entity_poly.pdbx_strand_id
1 'polypeptide(L)'
;MSDFFIARQPIYDRKLYVYAYELLYRSSENNYADVVDGDDATSQVLINALMEVGLPELVGQSLAFINLTERYIVEGLPPSLAEDNLVLEVLEDIEPTEAVISGLKKLKAAGHVIVLDDFICDDSKRALVELADIIKFDLFTLPGGTLTEQVKKLRPTGVRLLAEKVETPEEYEYCKALGFDYFQGYFFCKP
;
A
#
# COMPACT_ATOMS: atom_id res chain seq x y z
N MET A 1 1.03 20.09 22.13
CA MET A 1 0.82 19.26 20.94
C MET A 1 1.51 17.94 21.24
N SER A 2 0.86 16.82 21.00
CA SER A 2 1.56 15.54 21.07
C SER A 2 2.47 15.48 19.84
N ASP A 3 3.77 15.27 20.05
CA ASP A 3 4.69 15.06 18.94
C ASP A 3 4.28 13.78 18.20
N PHE A 4 4.26 13.83 16.88
CA PHE A 4 4.01 12.68 16.02
C PHE A 4 5.15 12.52 15.03
N PHE A 5 5.33 11.29 14.55
CA PHE A 5 6.37 10.94 13.60
C PHE A 5 5.74 10.33 12.35
N ILE A 6 6.38 10.54 11.21
CA ILE A 6 6.04 9.88 9.96
C ILE A 6 7.19 8.93 9.63
N ALA A 7 6.93 7.63 9.70
CA ALA A 7 7.86 6.63 9.23
C ALA A 7 7.79 6.52 7.70
N ARG A 8 8.95 6.30 7.09
CA ARG A 8 9.09 6.06 5.65
C ARG A 8 9.66 4.68 5.42
N GLN A 9 8.90 3.82 4.77
CA GLN A 9 9.36 2.48 4.42
C GLN A 9 9.64 2.39 2.91
N PRO A 10 10.88 2.08 2.50
CA PRO A 10 11.20 2.01 1.08
C PRO A 10 10.60 0.77 0.42
N ILE A 11 10.04 0.96 -0.76
CA ILE A 11 9.59 -0.08 -1.69
C ILE A 11 10.56 -0.13 -2.85
N TYR A 12 11.08 -1.32 -3.15
CA TYR A 12 12.11 -1.55 -4.16
C TYR A 12 11.54 -2.23 -5.41
N ASP A 13 12.12 -1.92 -6.57
CA ASP A 13 11.86 -2.65 -7.80
C ASP A 13 12.70 -3.94 -7.93
N ARG A 14 12.51 -4.69 -9.02
CA ARG A 14 13.28 -5.91 -9.33
C ARG A 14 14.80 -5.69 -9.48
N LYS A 15 15.26 -4.45 -9.60
CA LYS A 15 16.68 -4.07 -9.70
C LYS A 15 17.22 -3.49 -8.38
N LEU A 16 16.42 -3.51 -7.31
CA LEU A 16 16.74 -2.94 -6.00
C LEU A 16 16.91 -1.42 -6.02
N TYR A 17 16.30 -0.73 -6.99
CA TYR A 17 16.14 0.72 -6.93
C TYR A 17 14.88 1.06 -6.13
N VAL A 18 14.95 2.13 -5.35
CA VAL A 18 13.78 2.65 -4.64
C VAL A 18 12.75 3.11 -5.67
N TYR A 19 11.61 2.44 -5.68
CA TYR A 19 10.45 2.76 -6.49
C TYR A 19 9.54 3.78 -5.79
N ALA A 20 9.29 3.57 -4.50
CA ALA A 20 8.37 4.36 -3.71
C ALA A 20 8.72 4.33 -2.23
N TYR A 21 7.98 5.10 -1.42
CA TYR A 21 7.97 4.99 0.03
C TYR A 21 6.54 4.84 0.53
N GLU A 22 6.31 3.91 1.44
CA GLU A 22 5.09 3.89 2.26
C GLU A 22 5.26 4.83 3.45
N LEU A 23 4.23 5.67 3.67
CA LEU A 23 4.21 6.64 4.75
C LEU A 23 3.27 6.16 5.84
N LEU A 24 3.81 6.01 7.05
CA LEU A 24 3.09 5.48 8.20
C LEU A 24 3.11 6.47 9.35
N TYR A 25 1.95 6.69 9.96
CA TYR A 25 1.86 7.45 11.20
C TYR A 25 2.48 6.66 12.37
N ARG A 26 3.20 7.38 13.24
CA ARG A 26 3.76 6.86 14.50
C ARG A 26 3.49 7.83 15.64
N SER A 27 2.97 7.28 16.74
CA SER A 27 2.68 8.02 17.98
C SER A 27 3.91 8.23 18.87
N SER A 28 5.03 7.55 18.60
CA SER A 28 6.30 7.69 19.32
C SER A 28 7.49 7.26 18.46
N GLU A 29 8.72 7.57 18.89
CA GLU A 29 9.98 7.15 18.25
C GLU A 29 10.33 5.66 18.44
N ASN A 30 9.52 4.89 19.19
CA ASN A 30 9.86 3.49 19.47
C ASN A 30 9.74 2.62 18.21
N ASN A 31 10.76 1.81 17.94
CA ASN A 31 10.82 0.84 16.83
C ASN A 31 9.87 -0.37 16.95
N TYR A 32 9.01 -0.40 17.98
CA TYR A 32 7.94 -1.39 18.04
C TYR A 32 6.79 -0.84 17.21
N ALA A 33 6.45 -1.56 16.16
CA ALA A 33 5.25 -1.30 15.41
C ALA A 33 4.07 -1.58 16.34
N ASP A 34 3.57 -0.55 17.01
CA ASP A 34 2.13 -0.40 17.17
C ASP A 34 1.61 -0.26 15.74
N VAL A 35 1.50 -1.40 15.04
CA VAL A 35 0.68 -1.56 13.82
C VAL A 35 -0.74 -1.36 14.31
N VAL A 36 -1.06 -0.12 14.62
CA VAL A 36 -2.45 0.31 14.69
C VAL A 36 -2.84 0.29 13.22
N ASP A 37 -3.44 -0.81 12.81
CA ASP A 37 -4.33 -0.87 11.63
C ASP A 37 -4.97 0.49 11.46
N GLY A 38 -4.92 1.04 10.25
CA GLY A 38 -5.18 2.45 9.98
C GLY A 38 -6.56 2.91 10.48
N ASP A 39 -6.67 3.23 11.76
CA ASP A 39 -7.83 3.89 12.34
C ASP A 39 -7.94 5.26 11.65
N ASP A 40 -9.17 5.70 11.38
CA ASP A 40 -9.46 6.98 10.72
C ASP A 40 -8.68 8.17 11.33
N ALA A 41 -8.38 8.12 12.63
CA ALA A 41 -7.59 9.13 13.32
C ALA A 41 -6.14 9.21 12.81
N THR A 42 -5.47 8.07 12.60
CA THR A 42 -4.07 8.02 12.15
C THR A 42 -3.94 8.47 10.70
N SER A 43 -4.85 8.01 9.84
CA SER A 43 -4.95 8.43 8.44
C SER A 43 -5.25 9.93 8.33
N GLN A 44 -6.13 10.46 9.18
CA GLN A 44 -6.40 11.91 9.24
C GLN A 44 -5.17 12.72 9.64
N VAL A 45 -4.39 12.26 10.62
CA VAL A 45 -3.17 12.97 11.05
C VAL A 45 -2.13 12.95 9.93
N LEU A 46 -1.93 11.80 9.27
CA LEU A 46 -1.01 11.69 8.13
C LEU A 46 -1.44 12.63 6.99
N ILE A 47 -2.70 12.62 6.60
CA ILE A 47 -3.23 13.49 5.54
C ILE A 47 -3.06 14.97 5.90
N ASN A 48 -3.32 15.35 7.16
CA ASN A 48 -3.10 16.72 7.61
C ASN A 48 -1.62 17.12 7.54
N ALA A 49 -0.73 16.24 7.99
CA ALA A 49 0.71 16.48 7.92
C ALA A 49 1.19 16.60 6.47
N LEU A 50 0.64 15.80 5.55
CA LEU A 50 0.95 15.88 4.12
C LEU A 50 0.51 17.22 3.52
N MET A 51 -0.65 17.73 3.90
CA MET A 51 -1.11 19.05 3.44
C MET A 51 -0.27 20.21 3.98
N GLU A 52 0.30 20.07 5.19
CA GLU A 52 1.14 21.11 5.81
C GLU A 52 2.59 21.08 5.32
N VAL A 53 3.18 19.90 5.23
CA VAL A 53 4.61 19.70 4.90
C VAL A 53 4.84 19.56 3.39
N GLY A 54 3.89 18.94 2.68
CA GLY A 54 4.00 18.60 1.27
C GLY A 54 4.75 17.29 1.01
N LEU A 55 4.33 16.54 0.00
CA LEU A 55 4.97 15.28 -0.39
C LEU A 55 6.44 15.43 -0.80
N PRO A 56 6.87 16.48 -1.52
CA PRO A 56 8.27 16.60 -1.95
C PRO A 56 9.27 16.66 -0.80
N GLU A 57 8.89 17.23 0.34
CA GLU A 57 9.75 17.26 1.53
C GLU A 57 9.86 15.88 2.18
N LEU A 58 8.78 15.10 2.13
CA LEU A 58 8.75 13.76 2.71
C LEU A 58 9.37 12.69 1.83
N VAL A 59 9.13 12.66 0.52
CA VAL A 59 9.57 11.56 -0.36
C VAL A 59 10.38 12.02 -1.58
N GLY A 60 10.64 13.32 -1.72
CA GLY A 60 11.33 13.88 -2.89
C GLY A 60 10.49 13.68 -4.16
N GLN A 61 11.08 13.03 -5.15
CA GLN A 61 10.43 12.72 -6.43
C GLN A 61 9.86 11.30 -6.49
N SER A 62 9.99 10.52 -5.41
CA SER A 62 9.46 9.16 -5.34
C SER A 62 7.94 9.18 -5.14
N LEU A 63 7.30 8.05 -5.45
CA LEU A 63 5.90 7.83 -5.12
C LEU A 63 5.74 7.68 -3.60
N ALA A 64 4.60 8.14 -3.08
CA ALA A 64 4.20 7.96 -1.68
C ALA A 64 2.97 7.07 -1.59
N PHE A 65 3.10 5.94 -0.92
CA PHE A 65 1.99 5.05 -0.59
C PHE A 65 1.40 5.51 0.75
N ILE A 66 0.08 5.67 0.80
CA ILE A 66 -0.65 5.99 2.02
C ILE A 66 -1.85 5.07 2.19
N ASN A 67 -2.15 4.72 3.44
CA ASN A 67 -3.35 3.98 3.78
C ASN A 67 -4.60 4.81 3.51
N LEU A 68 -5.55 4.21 2.79
CA LEU A 68 -6.80 4.81 2.39
C LEU A 68 -7.96 4.10 3.09
N THR A 69 -8.52 4.76 4.09
CA THR A 69 -9.70 4.25 4.81
C THR A 69 -10.96 4.38 3.97
N GLU A 70 -12.00 3.60 4.32
CA GLU A 70 -13.30 3.64 3.63
C GLU A 70 -13.87 5.06 3.55
N ARG A 71 -13.70 5.87 4.61
CA ARG A 71 -14.14 7.26 4.64
C ARG A 71 -13.57 8.06 3.45
N TYR A 72 -12.27 7.98 3.21
CA TYR A 72 -11.64 8.71 2.11
C TYR A 72 -11.93 8.12 0.74
N ILE A 73 -12.25 6.83 0.65
CA ILE A 73 -12.77 6.22 -0.58
C ILE A 73 -14.13 6.83 -0.94
N VAL A 74 -15.05 6.90 0.04
CA VAL A 74 -16.45 7.27 -0.18
C VAL A 74 -16.63 8.79 -0.28
N GLU A 75 -16.02 9.54 0.63
CA GLU A 75 -16.12 11.01 0.69
C GLU A 75 -15.15 11.68 -0.29
N GLY A 76 -14.05 11.01 -0.65
CA GLY A 76 -12.98 11.51 -1.50
C GLY A 76 -11.82 12.13 -0.72
N LEU A 77 -10.69 12.32 -1.42
CA LEU A 77 -9.51 12.97 -0.86
C LEU A 77 -9.68 14.50 -0.85
N PRO A 78 -9.04 15.22 0.10
CA PRO A 78 -8.92 16.66 0.02
C PRO A 78 -8.30 17.09 -1.32
N PRO A 79 -8.82 18.12 -2.01
CA PRO A 79 -8.28 18.57 -3.31
C PRO A 79 -6.79 18.96 -3.27
N SER A 80 -6.31 19.41 -2.12
CA SER A 80 -4.89 19.73 -1.88
C SER A 80 -3.97 18.52 -1.89
N LEU A 81 -4.51 17.30 -1.77
CA LEU A 81 -3.75 16.05 -1.75
C LEU A 81 -3.80 15.30 -3.10
N ALA A 82 -4.47 15.86 -4.11
CA ALA A 82 -4.55 15.28 -5.45
C ALA A 82 -3.24 15.50 -6.23
N GLU A 83 -2.14 14.95 -5.70
CA GLU A 83 -0.81 14.99 -6.32
C GLU A 83 -0.54 13.71 -7.13
N ASP A 84 0.15 13.85 -8.27
CA ASP A 84 0.43 12.76 -9.23
C ASP A 84 1.33 11.66 -8.65
N ASN A 85 2.07 11.94 -7.57
CA ASN A 85 2.97 10.99 -6.90
C ASN A 85 2.32 10.23 -5.73
N LEU A 86 1.04 10.44 -5.45
CA LEU A 86 0.32 9.75 -4.38
C LEU A 86 -0.31 8.44 -4.87
N VAL A 87 0.01 7.37 -4.17
CA VAL A 87 -0.49 6.01 -4.38
C VAL A 87 -1.38 5.64 -3.19
N LEU A 88 -2.58 5.12 -3.47
CA LEU A 88 -3.61 4.91 -2.47
C LEU A 88 -3.75 3.43 -2.14
N GLU A 89 -3.55 3.09 -0.88
CA GLU A 89 -3.52 1.72 -0.38
C GLU A 89 -4.82 1.38 0.36
N VAL A 90 -5.66 0.57 -0.28
CA VAL A 90 -6.93 0.10 0.27
C VAL A 90 -6.65 -1.01 1.26
N LEU A 91 -7.06 -0.80 2.51
CA LEU A 91 -6.87 -1.74 3.61
C LEU A 91 -7.61 -3.07 3.38
N GLU A 92 -7.08 -4.14 3.98
CA GLU A 92 -7.53 -5.52 3.78
C GLU A 92 -8.98 -5.81 4.25
N ASP A 93 -9.45 -5.02 5.22
CA ASP A 93 -10.75 -5.11 5.89
C ASP A 93 -11.87 -4.38 5.15
N ILE A 94 -11.54 -3.62 4.11
CA ILE A 94 -12.50 -2.87 3.32
C ILE A 94 -13.27 -3.79 2.37
N GLU A 95 -14.58 -3.86 2.59
CA GLU A 95 -15.49 -4.66 1.78
C GLU A 95 -15.92 -3.93 0.47
N PRO A 96 -16.13 -4.64 -0.64
CA PRO A 96 -16.50 -4.06 -1.94
C PRO A 96 -17.97 -3.65 -2.02
N THR A 97 -18.40 -2.75 -1.14
CA THR A 97 -19.74 -2.15 -1.21
C THR A 97 -19.89 -1.28 -2.46
N GLU A 98 -21.13 -0.98 -2.85
CA GLU A 98 -21.39 -0.08 -3.99
C GLU A 98 -20.74 1.30 -3.80
N ALA A 99 -20.72 1.81 -2.56
CA ALA A 99 -20.08 3.07 -2.22
C ALA A 99 -18.56 3.01 -2.40
N VAL A 100 -17.91 1.96 -1.89
CA VAL A 100 -16.46 1.73 -2.04
C VAL A 100 -16.08 1.61 -3.51
N ILE A 101 -16.77 0.76 -4.28
CA ILE A 101 -16.49 0.56 -5.71
C ILE A 101 -16.70 1.85 -6.51
N SER A 102 -17.73 2.63 -6.19
CA SER A 102 -17.97 3.93 -6.81
C SER A 102 -16.86 4.93 -6.49
N GLY A 103 -16.42 4.98 -5.23
CA GLY A 103 -15.31 5.81 -4.76
C GLY A 103 -14.00 5.50 -5.46
N LEU A 104 -13.60 4.22 -5.47
CA LEU A 104 -12.37 3.77 -6.14
C LEU A 104 -12.39 4.06 -7.64
N LYS A 105 -13.54 3.91 -8.32
CA LYS A 105 -13.68 4.30 -9.73
C LYS A 105 -13.44 5.79 -9.95
N LYS A 106 -13.92 6.65 -9.06
CA LYS A 106 -13.67 8.11 -9.14
C LYS A 106 -12.19 8.43 -8.92
N LEU A 107 -11.55 7.81 -7.93
CA LEU A 107 -10.13 7.99 -7.66
C LEU A 107 -9.27 7.54 -8.85
N LYS A 108 -9.57 6.38 -9.44
CA LYS A 108 -8.88 5.89 -10.65
C LYS A 108 -9.11 6.81 -11.84
N ALA A 109 -10.33 7.33 -12.03
CA ALA A 109 -10.63 8.30 -13.09
C ALA A 109 -9.92 9.65 -12.88
N ALA A 110 -9.57 10.00 -11.64
CA ALA A 110 -8.75 11.16 -11.31
C ALA A 110 -7.24 10.92 -11.50
N GLY A 111 -6.83 9.70 -11.86
CA GLY A 111 -5.43 9.36 -12.16
C GLY A 111 -4.67 8.70 -11.02
N HIS A 112 -5.30 8.42 -9.88
CA HIS A 112 -4.64 7.75 -8.77
C HIS A 112 -4.36 6.28 -9.07
N VAL A 113 -3.21 5.81 -8.56
CA VAL A 113 -2.82 4.40 -8.53
C VAL A 113 -3.44 3.76 -7.29
N ILE A 114 -4.13 2.63 -7.48
CA ILE A 114 -4.77 1.89 -6.39
C ILE A 114 -3.96 0.63 -6.06
N VAL A 115 -3.65 0.46 -4.77
CA VAL A 115 -3.00 -0.72 -4.19
C VAL A 115 -4.02 -1.43 -3.30
N LEU A 116 -4.07 -2.76 -3.33
CA LEU A 116 -4.81 -3.55 -2.34
C LEU A 116 -3.81 -4.13 -1.34
N ASP A 117 -4.03 -3.85 -0.06
CA ASP A 117 -3.22 -4.33 1.06
C ASP A 117 -3.62 -5.75 1.48
N ASP A 118 -2.63 -6.56 1.89
CA ASP A 118 -2.73 -7.92 2.45
C ASP A 118 -3.85 -8.79 1.85
N PHE A 119 -3.89 -8.79 0.52
CA PHE A 119 -5.09 -9.21 -0.19
C PHE A 119 -5.11 -10.69 -0.54
N ILE A 120 -6.17 -11.39 -0.14
CA ILE A 120 -6.48 -12.75 -0.59
C ILE A 120 -7.56 -12.70 -1.67
N CYS A 121 -7.22 -13.13 -2.90
CA CYS A 121 -8.19 -13.17 -3.98
C CYS A 121 -9.18 -14.34 -3.83
N ASP A 122 -10.41 -13.95 -3.52
CA ASP A 122 -11.62 -14.77 -3.57
C ASP A 122 -12.69 -14.12 -4.47
N ASP A 123 -13.83 -14.79 -4.62
CA ASP A 123 -14.92 -14.34 -5.48
C ASP A 123 -15.61 -13.07 -4.96
N SER A 124 -15.64 -12.84 -3.63
CA SER A 124 -16.24 -11.64 -3.04
C SER A 124 -15.43 -10.39 -3.35
N LYS A 125 -14.09 -10.49 -3.37
CA LYS A 125 -13.23 -9.33 -3.56
C LYS A 125 -12.83 -9.06 -5.03
N ARG A 126 -13.39 -9.80 -5.99
CA ARG A 126 -13.09 -9.65 -7.43
C ARG A 126 -13.26 -8.22 -7.94
N ALA A 127 -14.28 -7.50 -7.48
CA ALA A 127 -14.52 -6.13 -7.91
C ALA A 127 -13.39 -5.15 -7.51
N LEU A 128 -12.69 -5.41 -6.40
CA LEU A 128 -11.51 -4.64 -6.00
C LEU A 128 -10.32 -4.95 -6.91
N VAL A 129 -10.10 -6.25 -7.21
CA VAL A 129 -9.02 -6.69 -8.10
C VAL A 129 -9.11 -6.03 -9.48
N GLU A 130 -10.32 -5.88 -10.02
CA GLU A 130 -10.55 -5.23 -11.32
C GLU A 130 -10.22 -3.73 -11.32
N LEU A 131 -10.15 -3.09 -10.15
CA LEU A 131 -9.80 -1.68 -9.98
C LEU A 131 -8.35 -1.46 -9.55
N ALA A 132 -7.69 -2.49 -9.05
CA ALA A 132 -6.32 -2.41 -8.54
C ALA A 132 -5.28 -2.23 -9.66
N ASP A 133 -4.21 -1.51 -9.36
CA ASP A 133 -3.01 -1.39 -10.19
C ASP A 133 -1.85 -2.22 -9.63
N ILE A 134 -1.85 -2.41 -8.31
CA ILE A 134 -0.87 -3.19 -7.54
C ILE A 134 -1.63 -3.99 -6.48
N ILE A 135 -1.21 -5.23 -6.22
CA ILE A 135 -1.70 -6.02 -5.09
C ILE A 135 -0.50 -6.40 -4.21
N LYS A 136 -0.62 -6.07 -2.92
CA LYS A 136 0.39 -6.36 -1.90
C LYS A 136 0.08 -7.70 -1.22
N PHE A 137 1.15 -8.43 -0.92
CA PHE A 137 1.09 -9.75 -0.29
C PHE A 137 2.07 -9.82 0.87
N ASP A 138 1.55 -10.03 2.08
CA ASP A 138 2.34 -10.44 3.22
C ASP A 138 2.76 -11.92 3.14
N LEU A 139 4.08 -12.13 3.16
CA LEU A 139 4.71 -13.44 3.18
C LEU A 139 4.52 -14.20 4.51
N PHE A 140 4.22 -13.50 5.61
CA PHE A 140 3.96 -14.10 6.92
C PHE A 140 2.54 -14.63 7.05
N THR A 141 1.55 -13.95 6.47
CA THR A 141 0.15 -14.37 6.55
C THR A 141 -0.20 -15.44 5.53
N LEU A 142 0.58 -15.59 4.45
CA LEU A 142 0.35 -16.57 3.40
C LEU A 142 1.34 -17.73 3.40
N PRO A 143 0.90 -18.97 3.71
CA PRO A 143 1.71 -20.17 3.47
C PRO A 143 2.13 -20.24 2.00
N GLY A 144 3.39 -20.60 1.70
CA GLY A 144 3.94 -20.53 0.34
C GLY A 144 3.16 -21.28 -0.75
N GLY A 145 2.40 -22.33 -0.39
CA GLY A 145 1.48 -23.01 -1.31
C GLY A 145 0.33 -22.11 -1.79
N THR A 146 -0.22 -21.29 -0.90
CA THR A 146 -1.31 -20.36 -1.17
C THR A 146 -0.84 -19.17 -2.01
N LEU A 147 0.37 -18.64 -1.76
CA LEU A 147 0.92 -17.52 -2.52
C LEU A 147 1.01 -17.83 -4.02
N THR A 148 1.53 -19.00 -4.39
CA THR A 148 1.66 -19.41 -5.79
C THR A 148 0.30 -19.51 -6.49
N GLU A 149 -0.74 -19.97 -5.78
CA GLU A 149 -2.10 -20.05 -6.31
C GLU A 149 -2.71 -18.66 -6.52
N GLN A 150 -2.52 -17.75 -5.56
CA GLN A 150 -2.98 -16.37 -5.65
C GLN A 150 -2.34 -15.65 -6.85
N VAL A 151 -1.01 -15.75 -6.99
CA VAL A 151 -0.29 -15.19 -8.14
C VAL A 151 -0.84 -15.73 -9.47
N LYS A 152 -1.11 -17.04 -9.56
CA LYS A 152 -1.67 -17.64 -10.78
C LYS A 152 -3.07 -17.10 -11.11
N LYS A 153 -3.92 -16.87 -10.11
CA LYS A 153 -5.25 -16.29 -10.30
C LYS A 153 -5.19 -14.85 -10.80
N LEU A 154 -4.20 -14.08 -10.34
CA LEU A 154 -4.04 -12.66 -10.67
C LEU A 154 -3.29 -12.41 -11.99
N ARG A 155 -2.46 -13.34 -12.46
CA ARG A 155 -1.72 -13.18 -13.73
C ARG A 155 -2.57 -12.68 -14.92
N PRO A 156 -3.80 -13.16 -15.16
CA PRO A 156 -4.62 -12.70 -16.28
C PRO A 156 -5.13 -11.26 -16.14
N THR A 157 -5.14 -10.67 -14.93
CA THR A 157 -5.68 -9.32 -14.71
C THR A 157 -4.67 -8.23 -15.07
N GLY A 158 -3.38 -8.55 -15.14
CA GLY A 158 -2.32 -7.61 -15.46
C GLY A 158 -1.92 -6.69 -14.30
N VAL A 159 -2.42 -6.94 -13.09
CA VAL A 159 -1.99 -6.22 -11.87
C VAL A 159 -0.51 -6.49 -11.59
N ARG A 160 0.17 -5.47 -11.08
CA ARG A 160 1.54 -5.62 -10.55
C ARG A 160 1.49 -6.21 -9.15
N LEU A 161 2.54 -6.90 -8.75
CA LEU A 161 2.58 -7.58 -7.44
C LEU A 161 3.68 -7.00 -6.56
N LEU A 162 3.34 -6.70 -5.30
CA LEU A 162 4.27 -6.24 -4.27
C LEU A 162 4.36 -7.30 -3.17
N ALA A 163 5.57 -7.76 -2.85
CA ALA A 163 5.81 -8.66 -1.72
C ALA A 163 6.26 -7.83 -0.52
N GLU A 164 5.55 -7.94 0.60
CA GLU A 164 5.94 -7.29 1.85
C GLU A 164 6.46 -8.29 2.88
N LYS A 165 7.03 -7.77 3.97
CA LYS A 165 7.73 -8.55 5.01
C LYS A 165 8.77 -9.53 4.44
N VAL A 166 9.48 -9.11 3.38
CA VAL A 166 10.63 -9.86 2.84
C VAL A 166 11.83 -9.71 3.79
N GLU A 167 12.23 -10.80 4.45
CA GLU A 167 13.28 -10.79 5.48
C GLU A 167 14.58 -11.44 5.02
N THR A 168 14.53 -12.28 3.98
CA THR A 168 15.68 -13.05 3.49
C THR A 168 15.94 -12.88 1.98
N PRO A 169 17.20 -13.04 1.52
CA PRO A 169 17.52 -13.11 0.09
C PRO A 169 16.74 -14.22 -0.63
N GLU A 170 16.49 -15.35 0.05
CA GLU A 170 15.78 -16.50 -0.49
C GLU A 170 14.30 -16.17 -0.78
N GLU A 171 13.63 -15.45 0.14
CA GLU A 171 12.26 -14.96 -0.07
C GLU A 171 12.18 -13.96 -1.23
N TYR A 172 13.15 -13.04 -1.32
CA TYR A 172 13.25 -12.10 -2.43
C TYR A 172 13.36 -12.83 -3.79
N GLU A 173 14.31 -13.76 -3.91
CA GLU A 173 14.51 -14.51 -5.15
C GLU A 173 13.31 -15.42 -5.47
N TYR A 174 12.66 -16.00 -4.46
CA TYR A 174 11.41 -16.75 -4.64
C TYR A 174 10.28 -15.88 -5.21
N CYS A 175 10.01 -14.73 -4.61
CA CYS A 175 8.96 -13.81 -5.08
C CYS A 175 9.28 -13.27 -6.48
N LYS A 176 10.53 -12.91 -6.73
CA LYS A 176 11.00 -12.47 -8.05
C LYS A 176 10.83 -13.55 -9.12
N ALA A 177 11.03 -14.82 -8.78
CA ALA A 177 10.80 -15.94 -9.68
C ALA A 177 9.31 -16.20 -9.93
N LEU A 178 8.43 -15.93 -8.96
CA LEU A 178 6.98 -15.98 -9.12
C LEU A 178 6.42 -14.89 -10.03
N GLY A 179 7.17 -13.79 -10.19
CA GLY A 179 6.85 -12.67 -11.06
C GLY A 179 6.50 -11.38 -10.34
N PHE A 180 6.88 -11.24 -9.06
CA PHE A 180 6.70 -9.98 -8.33
C PHE A 180 7.50 -8.83 -8.95
N ASP A 181 6.90 -7.65 -8.90
CA ASP A 181 7.43 -6.40 -9.46
C ASP A 181 8.14 -5.56 -8.39
N TYR A 182 7.58 -5.57 -7.18
CA TYR A 182 7.99 -4.71 -6.07
C TYR A 182 8.20 -5.50 -4.78
N PHE A 183 9.03 -4.97 -3.89
CA PHE A 183 9.45 -5.64 -2.67
C PHE A 183 9.64 -4.65 -1.52
N GLN A 184 9.24 -5.07 -0.31
CA GLN A 184 9.39 -4.32 0.93
C GLN A 184 9.69 -5.29 2.07
N GLY A 185 10.55 -4.89 3.02
CA GLY A 185 10.88 -5.71 4.19
C GLY A 185 12.29 -5.48 4.73
N TYR A 186 12.57 -6.11 5.88
CA TYR A 186 13.80 -5.93 6.64
C TYR A 186 15.06 -6.41 5.93
N PHE A 187 14.92 -7.27 4.91
CA PHE A 187 16.04 -7.63 4.05
C PHE A 187 16.68 -6.40 3.40
N PHE A 188 15.88 -5.40 3.01
CA PHE A 188 16.36 -4.23 2.28
C PHE A 188 16.70 -3.06 3.18
N CYS A 189 15.87 -2.81 4.20
CA CYS A 189 16.04 -1.70 5.13
C CYS A 189 15.40 -2.05 6.46
N LYS A 190 16.14 -1.83 7.56
CA LYS A 190 15.57 -1.87 8.91
C LYS A 190 15.05 -0.47 9.28
N PRO A 191 13.87 -0.36 9.91
CA PRO A 191 13.35 0.92 10.40
C PRO A 191 14.25 1.52 11.48
#